data_AF-A0A8T0YAT0-F1
#
_entry.id   AF-A0A8T0YAT0-F1
#
_cell.length_a   1.000
_cell.length_b   1.000
_cell.length_c   1.000
_cell.angle_alpha   90.00
_cell.angle_beta   90.00
_cell.angle_gamma   90.00
#
_symmetry.space_group_name_H-M   'P 1'
#
loop_
_entity.id
_entity.type
_entity.pdbx_description
1 polymer ?
#
loop_
_entity_poly.entity_id
_entity_poly.type
_entity_poly.pdbx_seq_one_letter_code
_entity_poly.pdbx_strand_id
1 'polypeptide(L)'
;MFAEMDCQLQTLGLLSYGVSVTTLEEVFIKVAELSDEHNQHTLGKHAARMNSAGSDGFYQPCDEIITTESIFQRHLRALLMKRFRYAKRDKKAIIYVAALPVLLIAAGLGILKSSMAINDDPLMALTTDEYAGSATPTPYFCQAGAGTGEWCSEVMASSYFSGADPQALYIPEPAFDSDSPTVFGVTYTDPALNSSGYTGYSVAMCQEAFERGYGKGADLVEGQYGGYLVYGDSNQNLVGYNVFTNTTASHSSAIFKALMDQAVYRFFAANSSTGSASTVDLKVNNYPLPFTEAAKAVFSSSTSFVAALFICIAFTFLPASIVVFLVKEKQAEHNSKHQQLVSGVSLPAFWLSNYIWDFVMYLFPCACALILINLFEISALTGQDCDSCSSATFPAVILLFILFGLAVCPFTYCLSFLFKEHASAQTYTIVLNFMIGVVLMITSFILDTVDSTSDANSVLKFLWRFSPLFNLGNGLLSMVTNDIDTIQYSEGTTSPFSGDVIGFELLYLALTSVLYMRR
;
A
#
# COMPACT_ATOMS: atom_id res chain seq x y z
N MET A 1 37.48 -42.43 -26.40
CA MET A 1 36.40 -43.16 -27.10
C MET A 1 36.32 -42.76 -28.56
N PHE A 2 35.93 -41.53 -28.91
CA PHE A 2 35.83 -41.11 -30.33
C PHE A 2 37.17 -41.14 -31.09
N ALA A 3 38.27 -40.70 -30.48
CA ALA A 3 39.60 -40.82 -31.08
C ALA A 3 40.06 -42.27 -31.33
N GLU A 4 39.59 -43.23 -30.53
CA GLU A 4 39.90 -44.67 -30.73
C GLU A 4 39.10 -45.23 -31.92
N MET A 5 37.84 -44.79 -32.07
CA MET A 5 36.99 -45.14 -33.20
C MET A 5 37.50 -44.56 -34.52
N ASP A 6 38.04 -43.33 -34.52
CA ASP A 6 38.64 -42.74 -35.72
C ASP A 6 39.81 -43.57 -36.24
N CYS A 7 40.67 -44.05 -35.33
CA CYS A 7 41.80 -44.91 -35.68
C CYS A 7 41.38 -46.31 -36.18
N GLN A 8 40.16 -46.75 -35.90
CA GLN A 8 39.65 -48.09 -36.24
C GLN A 8 38.54 -48.08 -37.31
N LEU A 9 38.24 -46.93 -37.93
CA LEU A 9 37.18 -46.75 -38.93
C LEU A 9 37.24 -47.80 -40.07
N GLN A 10 38.43 -48.00 -40.65
CA GLN A 10 38.63 -48.96 -41.74
C GLN A 10 38.49 -50.41 -41.29
N THR A 11 38.98 -50.74 -40.10
CA THR A 11 38.93 -52.10 -39.54
C THR A 11 37.52 -52.51 -39.13
N LEU A 12 36.71 -51.53 -38.73
CA LEU A 12 35.30 -51.71 -38.35
C LEU A 12 34.34 -51.61 -39.54
N GLY A 13 34.83 -51.30 -40.75
CA GLY A 13 34.00 -51.14 -41.95
C GLY A 13 33.06 -49.92 -41.89
N LEU A 14 33.37 -48.93 -41.06
CA LEU A 14 32.56 -47.72 -40.89
C LEU A 14 33.12 -46.62 -41.81
N LEU A 15 32.24 -45.95 -42.56
CA LEU A 15 32.64 -44.92 -43.54
C LEU A 15 32.67 -43.51 -42.94
N SER A 16 31.78 -43.24 -41.98
CA SER A 16 31.78 -42.06 -41.13
C SER A 16 30.89 -42.33 -39.92
N TYR A 17 31.06 -41.58 -38.84
CA TYR A 17 30.09 -41.54 -37.74
C TYR A 17 29.84 -40.10 -37.35
N GLY A 18 28.60 -39.80 -36.97
CA GLY A 18 28.18 -38.50 -36.46
C GLY A 18 27.57 -38.68 -35.09
N VAL A 19 27.99 -37.86 -34.12
CA VAL A 19 27.36 -37.81 -32.80
C VAL A 19 26.31 -36.71 -32.85
N SER A 20 25.04 -37.08 -33.03
CA SER A 20 23.93 -36.16 -32.81
C SER A 20 23.42 -36.33 -31.38
N VAL A 21 23.15 -35.22 -30.70
CA VAL A 21 22.29 -35.24 -29.51
C VAL A 21 20.89 -35.49 -30.03
N THR A 22 20.47 -36.75 -30.10
CA THR A 22 19.12 -37.11 -30.48
C THR A 22 18.16 -36.48 -29.46
N THR A 23 17.27 -35.62 -29.94
CA THR A 23 16.22 -35.07 -29.09
C THR A 23 15.25 -36.20 -28.72
N LEU A 24 14.58 -36.09 -27.57
CA LEU A 24 13.53 -37.06 -27.21
C LEU A 24 12.48 -37.19 -28.32
N GLU A 25 12.24 -36.13 -29.09
CA GLU A 25 11.32 -36.12 -30.24
C GLU A 25 11.79 -37.05 -31.36
N GLU A 26 13.07 -37.00 -31.73
CA GLU A 26 13.62 -37.87 -32.77
C GLU A 26 13.60 -39.35 -32.33
N VAL A 27 13.87 -39.60 -31.04
CA VAL A 27 13.76 -40.95 -30.47
C VAL A 27 12.30 -41.41 -30.44
N PHE A 28 11.36 -40.56 -30.03
CA PHE A 28 9.94 -40.91 -29.99
C PHE A 28 9.35 -41.12 -31.38
N ILE A 29 9.71 -40.29 -32.36
CA ILE A 29 9.30 -40.48 -33.76
C ILE A 29 9.90 -41.77 -34.30
N LYS A 30 11.18 -42.05 -34.08
CA LYS A 30 11.78 -43.32 -34.50
C LYS A 30 11.16 -44.52 -33.80
N VAL A 31 10.83 -44.44 -32.51
CA VAL A 31 10.18 -45.54 -31.77
C VAL A 31 8.72 -45.72 -32.21
N ALA A 32 8.02 -44.63 -32.55
CA ALA A 32 6.69 -44.69 -33.14
C ALA A 32 6.74 -45.31 -34.55
N GLU A 33 7.69 -44.89 -35.40
CA GLU A 33 7.93 -45.46 -36.73
C GLU A 33 8.34 -46.93 -36.67
N LEU A 34 9.18 -47.33 -35.71
CA LEU A 34 9.57 -48.73 -35.48
C LEU A 34 8.42 -49.60 -35.00
N SER A 35 7.41 -48.99 -34.36
CA SER A 35 6.17 -49.68 -33.98
C SER A 35 5.16 -49.73 -35.14
N ASP A 36 5.44 -49.07 -36.26
CA ASP A 36 4.54 -48.83 -37.39
C ASP A 36 4.95 -49.61 -38.66
N GLU A 37 5.52 -50.81 -38.51
CA GLU A 37 5.82 -51.71 -39.66
C GLU A 37 4.58 -52.13 -40.47
N HIS A 38 3.37 -51.71 -40.08
CA HIS A 38 2.10 -52.11 -40.70
C HIS A 38 1.23 -50.96 -41.26
N ASN A 39 1.79 -49.81 -41.64
CA ASN A 39 1.16 -48.80 -42.52
C ASN A 39 -0.35 -48.55 -42.24
N GLN A 40 -0.75 -48.35 -40.98
CA GLN A 40 -2.17 -48.11 -40.64
C GLN A 40 -2.40 -46.67 -40.21
N HIS A 41 -2.16 -45.73 -41.14
CA HIS A 41 -2.73 -44.40 -41.04
C HIS A 41 -4.19 -44.42 -41.52
N THR A 42 -5.13 -44.50 -40.58
CA THR A 42 -6.38 -43.70 -40.60
C THR A 42 -7.22 -43.98 -39.35
N LEU A 43 -7.71 -42.89 -38.75
CA LEU A 43 -8.74 -42.88 -37.72
C LEU A 43 -9.93 -43.77 -38.12
N GLY A 44 -10.12 -44.88 -37.40
CA GLY A 44 -11.24 -45.78 -37.60
C GLY A 44 -11.56 -46.59 -36.35
N LYS A 45 -12.54 -46.11 -35.57
CA LYS A 45 -13.29 -46.94 -34.61
C LYS A 45 -14.03 -48.01 -35.43
N HIS A 46 -13.51 -49.23 -35.51
CA HIS A 46 -14.35 -50.43 -35.60
C HIS A 46 -13.57 -51.71 -35.32
N ALA A 47 -14.15 -52.51 -34.42
CA ALA A 47 -13.76 -53.87 -34.15
C ALA A 47 -13.78 -54.73 -35.43
N ALA A 48 -12.72 -55.52 -35.63
CA ALA A 48 -12.77 -56.71 -36.46
C ALA A 48 -11.84 -57.77 -35.85
N ARG A 49 -12.45 -58.75 -35.17
CA ARG A 49 -11.87 -60.09 -34.97
C ARG A 49 -11.59 -60.66 -36.36
N MET A 50 -10.34 -61.00 -36.67
CA MET A 50 -10.06 -61.99 -37.69
C MET A 50 -8.80 -62.77 -37.36
N ASN A 51 -8.95 -64.09 -37.33
CA ASN A 51 -7.89 -65.08 -37.21
C ASN A 51 -6.99 -65.02 -38.46
N SER A 52 -5.68 -64.96 -38.25
CA SER A 52 -4.70 -65.38 -39.26
C SER A 52 -3.57 -66.13 -38.57
N ALA A 53 -3.47 -67.41 -38.91
CA ALA A 53 -2.43 -68.33 -38.49
C ALA A 53 -1.14 -68.05 -39.27
N GLY A 54 0.00 -68.18 -38.56
CA GLY A 54 1.30 -68.51 -39.14
C GLY A 54 2.25 -67.34 -39.42
N SER A 55 3.22 -67.13 -38.53
CA SER A 55 4.65 -67.01 -38.87
C SER A 55 5.44 -66.80 -37.58
N ASP A 56 6.40 -67.70 -37.33
CA ASP A 56 7.32 -67.68 -36.20
C ASP A 56 8.15 -66.38 -36.16
N GLY A 57 7.84 -65.54 -35.19
CA GLY A 57 8.69 -64.46 -34.70
C GLY A 57 8.39 -64.33 -33.22
N PHE A 58 9.32 -64.76 -32.37
CA PHE A 58 9.20 -64.68 -30.91
C PHE A 58 9.25 -63.19 -30.49
N TYR A 59 8.13 -62.49 -30.63
CA TYR A 59 7.83 -61.30 -29.84
C TYR A 59 7.08 -61.77 -28.62
N GLN A 60 7.79 -61.81 -27.49
CA GLN A 60 7.19 -61.99 -26.19
C GLN A 60 6.27 -60.78 -25.98
N PRO A 61 4.93 -60.96 -25.88
CA PRO A 61 4.06 -59.85 -25.52
C PRO A 61 4.53 -59.40 -24.14
N CYS A 62 5.01 -58.16 -24.02
CA CYS A 62 5.27 -57.59 -22.70
C CYS A 62 3.99 -57.74 -21.89
N ASP A 63 4.10 -58.36 -20.71
CA ASP A 63 2.99 -58.58 -19.79
C ASP A 63 2.04 -57.38 -19.83
N GLU A 64 0.83 -57.62 -20.33
CA GLU A 64 -0.25 -56.66 -20.27
C GLU A 64 -0.53 -56.50 -18.78
N ILE A 65 0.08 -55.48 -18.15
CA ILE A 65 -0.18 -55.15 -16.76
C ILE A 65 -1.65 -54.79 -16.72
N ILE A 66 -2.49 -55.74 -16.29
CA ILE A 66 -3.91 -55.53 -15.99
C ILE A 66 -3.95 -54.54 -14.82
N THR A 67 -3.82 -53.26 -15.12
CA THR A 67 -3.99 -52.19 -14.15
C THR A 67 -5.48 -51.95 -14.00
N THR A 68 -6.00 -52.14 -12.79
CA THR A 68 -7.40 -51.88 -12.41
C THR A 68 -7.77 -50.39 -12.37
N GLU A 69 -6.79 -49.49 -12.50
CA GLU A 69 -7.02 -48.04 -12.54
C GLU A 69 -7.45 -47.55 -13.93
N SER A 70 -8.38 -46.60 -13.98
CA SER A 70 -8.76 -45.93 -15.22
C SER A 70 -7.57 -45.20 -15.85
N ILE A 71 -7.45 -45.24 -17.18
CA ILE A 71 -6.39 -44.57 -17.95
C ILE A 71 -6.30 -43.07 -17.60
N PHE A 72 -7.45 -42.42 -17.38
CA PHE A 72 -7.54 -41.02 -16.97
C PHE A 72 -6.87 -40.75 -15.61
N GLN A 73 -7.14 -41.56 -14.59
CA GLN A 73 -6.52 -41.41 -13.27
C GLN A 73 -5.00 -41.64 -13.34
N ARG A 74 -4.56 -42.61 -14.14
CA ARG A 74 -3.13 -42.88 -14.35
C ARG A 74 -2.43 -41.68 -15.01
N HIS A 75 -3.05 -41.08 -16.03
CA HIS A 75 -2.55 -39.84 -16.65
C HIS A 75 -2.52 -38.67 -15.66
N LEU A 76 -3.62 -38.45 -14.93
CA LEU A 76 -3.74 -37.36 -13.94
C LEU A 76 -2.65 -37.48 -12.86
N ARG A 77 -2.47 -38.68 -12.29
CA ARG A 77 -1.46 -38.97 -11.27
C ARG A 77 -0.05 -38.78 -11.81
N ALA A 78 0.24 -39.23 -13.03
CA ALA A 78 1.55 -39.07 -13.65
C ALA A 78 1.90 -37.60 -13.87
N LEU A 79 0.95 -36.79 -14.35
CA LEU A 79 1.13 -35.36 -14.57
C LEU A 79 1.28 -34.56 -13.26
N LEU A 80 0.50 -34.89 -12.23
CA LEU A 80 0.68 -34.33 -10.89
C LEU A 80 2.07 -34.70 -10.32
N MET A 81 2.51 -35.94 -10.51
CA MET A 81 3.85 -36.36 -10.10
C MET A 81 4.95 -35.64 -10.89
N LYS A 82 4.73 -35.34 -12.18
CA LYS A 82 5.63 -34.48 -12.98
C LYS A 82 5.75 -33.09 -12.35
N ARG A 83 4.62 -32.43 -12.07
CA ARG A 83 4.58 -31.12 -11.41
C ARG A 83 5.30 -31.15 -10.06
N PHE A 84 5.04 -32.16 -9.24
CA PHE A 84 5.73 -32.34 -7.96
C PHE A 84 7.24 -32.55 -8.09
N ARG A 85 7.70 -33.33 -9.09
CA ARG A 85 9.13 -33.52 -9.33
C ARG A 85 9.79 -32.26 -9.86
N TYR A 86 9.12 -31.50 -10.73
CA TYR A 86 9.59 -30.20 -11.19
C TYR A 86 9.74 -29.23 -10.00
N ALA A 87 8.69 -29.14 -9.17
CA ALA A 87 8.65 -28.38 -7.94
C ALA A 87 9.78 -28.72 -6.95
N LYS A 88 10.02 -30.01 -6.74
CA LYS A 88 11.10 -30.50 -5.85
C LYS A 88 12.49 -30.16 -6.38
N ARG A 89 12.65 -30.07 -7.69
CA ARG A 89 13.93 -29.72 -8.36
C ARG A 89 14.15 -28.20 -8.38
N ASP A 90 13.11 -27.43 -8.69
CA ASP A 90 13.16 -25.97 -8.76
C ASP A 90 12.67 -25.32 -7.46
N LYS A 91 13.34 -25.67 -6.36
CA LYS A 91 12.99 -25.17 -5.01
C LYS A 91 13.05 -23.65 -4.93
N LYS A 92 13.98 -23.03 -5.65
CA LYS A 92 14.14 -21.57 -5.67
C LYS A 92 12.90 -20.91 -6.23
N ALA A 93 12.44 -21.32 -7.42
CA ALA A 93 11.25 -20.73 -8.03
C ALA A 93 10.02 -20.89 -7.12
N ILE A 94 9.82 -22.06 -6.52
CA ILE A 94 8.68 -22.29 -5.62
C ILE A 94 8.75 -21.43 -4.37
N ILE A 95 9.91 -21.33 -3.73
CA ILE A 95 10.07 -20.47 -2.56
C ILE A 95 9.79 -19.02 -2.93
N TYR A 96 10.29 -18.53 -4.07
CA TYR A 96 10.01 -17.17 -4.51
C TYR A 96 8.52 -16.95 -4.80
N VAL A 97 7.86 -17.87 -5.49
CA VAL A 97 6.44 -17.75 -5.83
C VAL A 97 5.54 -17.78 -4.59
N ALA A 98 5.86 -18.63 -3.63
CA ALA A 98 5.09 -18.76 -2.39
C ALA A 98 5.40 -17.65 -1.38
N ALA A 99 6.67 -17.28 -1.22
CA ALA A 99 7.12 -16.33 -0.21
C ALA A 99 6.96 -14.87 -0.66
N LEU A 100 7.12 -14.55 -1.96
CA LEU A 100 7.08 -13.15 -2.41
C LEU A 100 5.75 -12.45 -2.08
N PRO A 101 4.55 -13.02 -2.37
CA PRO A 101 3.30 -12.38 -1.99
C PRO A 101 3.18 -12.22 -0.46
N VAL A 102 3.60 -13.24 0.30
CA VAL A 102 3.53 -13.22 1.77
C VAL A 102 4.46 -12.16 2.36
N LEU A 103 5.68 -12.02 1.83
CA LEU A 103 6.64 -11.01 2.24
C LEU A 103 6.16 -9.60 1.90
N LEU A 104 5.55 -9.40 0.73
CA LEU A 104 4.98 -8.11 0.33
C LEU A 104 3.81 -7.71 1.23
N ILE A 105 2.93 -8.65 1.58
CA ILE A 105 1.83 -8.39 2.54
C ILE A 105 2.41 -8.09 3.92
N ALA A 106 3.31 -8.92 4.43
CA ALA A 106 3.90 -8.72 5.77
C ALA A 106 4.67 -7.39 5.87
N ALA A 107 5.43 -7.03 4.84
CA ALA A 107 6.12 -5.75 4.77
C ALA A 107 5.14 -4.58 4.68
N GLY A 108 4.12 -4.67 3.81
CA GLY A 108 3.10 -3.64 3.65
C GLY A 108 2.32 -3.39 4.94
N LEU A 109 1.80 -4.45 5.57
CA LEU A 109 1.07 -4.36 6.84
C LEU A 109 1.99 -3.94 8.00
N GLY A 110 3.26 -4.37 8.01
CA GLY A 110 4.26 -3.95 8.98
C GLY A 110 4.54 -2.44 8.93
N ILE A 111 4.73 -1.89 7.73
CA ILE A 111 4.90 -0.45 7.52
C ILE A 111 3.64 0.30 7.97
N LEU A 112 2.46 -0.21 7.64
CA LEU A 112 1.20 0.42 8.04
C LEU A 112 1.03 0.49 9.55
N LYS A 113 1.23 -0.62 10.26
CA LYS A 113 1.09 -0.65 11.72
C LYS A 113 2.11 0.28 12.41
N SER A 114 3.30 0.43 11.84
CA SER A 114 4.32 1.35 12.37
C SER A 114 4.03 2.82 12.05
N SER A 115 3.46 3.11 10.88
CA SER A 115 3.25 4.49 10.41
C SER A 115 1.93 5.09 10.87
N MET A 116 0.92 4.26 11.14
CA MET A 116 -0.45 4.68 11.46
C MET A 116 -0.87 4.20 12.86
N ALA A 117 0.09 4.01 13.77
CA ALA A 117 -0.20 3.63 15.15
C ALA A 117 -0.98 4.77 15.86
N ILE A 118 -2.22 4.50 16.22
CA ILE A 118 -3.07 5.42 16.97
C ILE A 118 -2.69 5.29 18.45
N ASN A 119 -2.01 6.30 18.98
CA ASN A 119 -1.76 6.44 20.41
C ASN A 119 -2.27 7.80 20.86
N ASP A 120 -2.77 7.87 22.10
CA ASP A 120 -3.16 9.15 22.67
C ASP A 120 -1.94 10.06 22.81
N ASP A 121 -2.09 11.33 22.44
CA ASP A 121 -1.00 12.30 22.51
C ASP A 121 -0.59 12.51 23.99
N PRO A 122 0.71 12.45 24.31
CA PRO A 122 1.17 12.66 25.67
C PRO A 122 0.96 14.10 26.11
N LEU A 123 0.91 14.32 27.42
CA LEU A 123 0.94 15.66 28.00
C LEU A 123 2.26 16.33 27.61
N MET A 124 2.17 17.51 27.00
CA MET A 124 3.30 18.29 26.52
C MET A 124 3.33 19.65 27.22
N ALA A 125 4.44 19.94 27.91
CA ALA A 125 4.67 21.26 28.47
C ALA A 125 4.98 22.24 27.34
N LEU A 126 4.27 23.37 27.31
CA LEU A 126 4.47 24.40 26.30
C LEU A 126 5.56 25.36 26.78
N THR A 127 6.80 25.08 26.38
CA THR A 127 7.96 25.93 26.65
C THR A 127 8.72 26.24 25.36
N THR A 128 9.69 27.14 25.46
CA THR A 128 10.60 27.55 24.39
C THR A 128 11.82 26.64 24.26
N ASP A 129 11.98 25.63 25.13
CA ASP A 129 13.19 24.80 25.21
C ASP A 129 13.44 23.98 23.93
N GLU A 130 12.38 23.65 23.18
CA GLU A 130 12.47 22.92 21.91
C GLU A 130 12.77 23.84 20.71
N TYR A 131 12.74 25.16 20.90
CA TYR A 131 13.07 26.10 19.83
C TYR A 131 14.59 26.20 19.62
N ALA A 132 14.99 26.47 18.38
CA ALA A 132 16.39 26.54 18.00
C ALA A 132 17.14 27.66 18.76
N GLY A 133 18.29 27.31 19.36
CA GLY A 133 19.17 28.23 20.09
C GLY A 133 19.17 28.00 21.61
N SER A 134 20.10 28.65 22.33
CA SER A 134 20.17 28.59 23.80
C SER A 134 19.14 29.50 24.49
N ALA A 135 18.65 30.52 23.77
CA ALA A 135 17.58 31.40 24.19
C ALA A 135 16.85 31.92 22.95
N THR A 136 15.52 31.94 22.99
CA THR A 136 14.67 32.35 21.86
C THR A 136 14.64 33.88 21.75
N PRO A 137 15.17 34.50 20.67
CA PRO A 137 15.14 35.95 20.52
C PRO A 137 13.70 36.45 20.36
N THR A 138 13.29 37.35 21.23
CA THR A 138 11.90 37.83 21.32
C THR A 138 11.86 39.34 21.24
N PRO A 139 11.63 39.91 20.04
CA PRO A 139 11.59 41.35 19.89
C PRO A 139 10.38 41.95 20.59
N TYR A 140 10.56 43.11 21.22
CA TYR A 140 9.46 43.86 21.80
C TYR A 140 9.60 45.36 21.57
N PHE A 141 8.47 46.06 21.57
CA PHE A 141 8.43 47.52 21.55
C PHE A 141 7.48 48.05 22.63
N CYS A 142 7.91 49.09 23.32
CA CYS A 142 7.11 49.80 24.33
C CYS A 142 6.47 51.04 23.71
N GLN A 143 5.15 51.00 23.45
CA GLN A 143 4.41 52.16 22.95
C GLN A 143 4.27 53.26 24.01
N ALA A 144 4.09 52.85 25.28
CA ALA A 144 4.05 53.74 26.43
C ALA A 144 4.81 53.10 27.60
N GLY A 145 5.40 53.95 28.44
CA GLY A 145 6.19 53.48 29.60
C GLY A 145 7.54 52.85 29.24
N ALA A 146 8.22 53.38 28.21
CA ALA A 146 9.54 52.91 27.76
C ALA A 146 10.73 53.41 28.62
N GLY A 147 10.48 54.35 29.54
CA GLY A 147 11.52 54.93 30.40
C GLY A 147 11.96 53.98 31.52
N THR A 148 13.16 54.19 32.06
CA THR A 148 13.66 53.41 33.21
C THR A 148 12.74 53.55 34.42
N GLY A 149 12.27 52.45 34.98
CA GLY A 149 11.31 52.43 36.11
C GLY A 149 9.84 52.54 35.69
N GLU A 150 9.54 52.64 34.39
CA GLU A 150 8.18 52.59 33.86
C GLU A 150 7.74 51.16 33.56
N TRP A 151 6.42 50.92 33.61
CA TRP A 151 5.84 49.59 33.63
C TRP A 151 6.23 48.69 32.44
N CYS A 152 6.33 49.23 31.22
CA CYS A 152 6.67 48.41 30.06
C CYS A 152 8.11 47.88 30.12
N SER A 153 9.07 48.77 30.38
CA SER A 153 10.49 48.37 30.47
C SER A 153 10.76 47.43 31.64
N GLU A 154 10.07 47.65 32.77
CA GLU A 154 10.18 46.80 33.95
C GLU A 154 9.59 45.41 33.68
N VAL A 155 8.37 45.28 33.13
CA VAL A 155 7.77 43.96 32.83
C VAL A 155 8.66 43.13 31.90
N MET A 156 9.31 43.77 30.93
CA MET A 156 10.21 43.10 29.98
C MET A 156 11.63 42.87 30.53
N ALA A 157 11.94 43.34 31.74
CA ALA A 157 13.22 43.11 32.37
C ALA A 157 13.40 41.63 32.75
N SER A 158 14.66 41.17 32.76
CA SER A 158 15.03 39.77 33.08
C SER A 158 14.66 39.32 34.50
N SER A 159 14.30 40.27 35.38
CA SER A 159 13.75 39.97 36.71
C SER A 159 12.34 39.41 36.68
N TYR A 160 11.56 39.70 35.63
CA TYR A 160 10.15 39.30 35.52
C TYR A 160 9.91 38.45 34.28
N PHE A 161 10.43 38.87 33.13
CA PHE A 161 10.36 38.12 31.89
C PHE A 161 11.46 37.06 31.84
N SER A 162 11.07 35.79 31.69
CA SER A 162 11.99 34.65 31.61
C SER A 162 11.47 33.61 30.63
N GLY A 163 12.34 32.75 30.12
CA GLY A 163 11.98 31.70 29.17
C GLY A 163 12.20 32.12 27.70
N ALA A 164 12.47 33.39 27.44
CA ALA A 164 12.98 33.83 26.15
C ALA A 164 13.89 35.05 26.36
N ASP A 165 14.62 35.46 25.32
CA ASP A 165 15.52 36.62 25.35
C ASP A 165 14.81 37.87 24.82
N PRO A 166 14.38 38.81 25.68
CA PRO A 166 13.66 40.00 25.25
C PRO A 166 14.61 41.01 24.60
N GLN A 167 14.32 41.41 23.36
CA GLN A 167 15.14 42.37 22.61
C GLN A 167 14.33 43.61 22.23
N ALA A 168 14.71 44.78 22.76
CA ALA A 168 14.01 46.02 22.48
C ALA A 168 14.23 46.43 21.02
N LEU A 169 13.14 46.76 20.32
CA LEU A 169 13.15 47.38 19.01
C LEU A 169 12.94 48.89 19.12
N TYR A 170 13.30 49.60 18.06
CA TYR A 170 13.05 51.03 17.90
C TYR A 170 12.05 51.24 16.77
N ILE A 171 10.89 51.82 17.08
CA ILE A 171 9.89 52.24 16.11
C ILE A 171 9.74 53.78 16.25
N PRO A 172 9.76 54.56 15.15
CA PRO A 172 9.58 56.00 15.20
C PRO A 172 8.25 56.43 15.84
N GLU A 173 8.22 57.67 16.32
CA GLU A 173 7.00 58.33 16.81
C GLU A 173 6.74 59.58 15.94
N PRO A 174 5.67 59.60 15.11
CA PRO A 174 4.67 58.55 14.87
C PRO A 174 5.23 57.34 14.10
N ALA A 175 4.55 56.18 14.15
CA ALA A 175 5.04 54.94 13.51
C ALA A 175 5.10 55.04 11.98
N PHE A 176 4.26 55.89 11.38
CA PHE A 176 4.26 56.18 9.95
C PHE A 176 3.99 57.68 9.70
N ASP A 177 4.49 58.20 8.58
CA ASP A 177 4.24 59.60 8.18
C ASP A 177 2.80 59.87 7.71
N SER A 178 2.00 58.82 7.46
CA SER A 178 0.61 58.92 7.01
C SER A 178 -0.27 57.81 7.57
N ASP A 179 -1.58 58.05 7.60
CA ASP A 179 -2.61 57.07 7.99
C ASP A 179 -2.88 56.01 6.89
N SER A 180 -2.13 56.05 5.79
CA SER A 180 -2.21 55.07 4.70
C SER A 180 -0.83 54.57 4.26
N PRO A 181 -0.06 53.95 5.18
CA PRO A 181 1.26 53.44 4.85
C PRO A 181 1.17 52.25 3.89
N THR A 182 2.27 51.97 3.19
CA THR A 182 2.43 50.76 2.38
C THR A 182 3.40 49.82 3.06
N VAL A 183 2.89 48.71 3.59
CA VAL A 183 3.66 47.70 4.33
C VAL A 183 3.39 46.34 3.71
N PHE A 184 4.42 45.51 3.53
CA PHE A 184 4.34 44.24 2.80
C PHE A 184 3.77 44.34 1.38
N GLY A 185 3.95 45.49 0.72
CA GLY A 185 3.41 45.75 -0.62
C GLY A 185 1.90 46.01 -0.66
N VAL A 186 1.25 46.20 0.50
CA VAL A 186 -0.18 46.53 0.63
C VAL A 186 -0.32 47.94 1.18
N THR A 187 -1.11 48.78 0.50
CA THR A 187 -1.43 50.13 0.96
C THR A 187 -2.73 50.11 1.77
N TYR A 188 -2.65 50.53 3.03
CA TYR A 188 -3.79 50.48 3.96
C TYR A 188 -4.66 51.74 3.83
N THR A 189 -5.76 51.66 3.07
CA THR A 189 -6.64 52.82 2.80
C THR A 189 -8.05 52.68 3.39
N ASP A 190 -8.54 51.47 3.61
CA ASP A 190 -9.85 51.19 4.22
C ASP A 190 -9.84 49.86 5.00
N PRO A 191 -9.94 49.86 6.34
CA PRO A 191 -9.88 51.04 7.21
C PRO A 191 -8.49 51.69 7.17
N ALA A 192 -8.43 53.02 7.23
CA ALA A 192 -7.17 53.74 7.41
C ALA A 192 -6.53 53.39 8.76
N LEU A 193 -5.20 53.31 8.80
CA LEU A 193 -4.46 53.04 10.03
C LEU A 193 -4.24 54.36 10.77
N ASN A 194 -4.44 54.39 12.09
CA ASN A 194 -3.95 55.52 12.89
C ASN A 194 -2.42 55.39 13.05
N SER A 195 -1.66 56.28 12.42
CA SER A 195 -0.19 56.22 12.37
C SER A 195 0.49 56.39 13.73
N SER A 196 -0.13 57.14 14.65
CA SER A 196 0.29 57.30 16.05
C SER A 196 -0.47 56.39 17.03
N GLY A 197 -1.38 55.57 16.52
CA GLY A 197 -2.24 54.71 17.31
C GLY A 197 -1.79 53.26 17.36
N TYR A 198 -2.52 52.45 18.12
CA TYR A 198 -2.22 51.02 18.30
C TYR A 198 -2.18 50.24 16.97
N THR A 199 -2.98 50.64 15.97
CA THR A 199 -3.00 50.02 14.64
C THR A 199 -1.70 50.28 13.87
N GLY A 200 -1.19 51.52 13.90
CA GLY A 200 0.06 51.89 13.25
C GLY A 200 1.24 51.17 13.89
N TYR A 201 1.35 51.23 15.22
CA TYR A 201 2.43 50.53 15.94
C TYR A 201 2.38 49.01 15.78
N SER A 202 1.19 48.40 15.69
CA SER A 202 1.08 46.95 15.43
C SER A 202 1.63 46.58 14.06
N VAL A 203 1.31 47.37 13.02
CA VAL A 203 1.78 47.12 11.65
C VAL A 203 3.29 47.41 11.53
N ALA A 204 3.78 48.48 12.15
CA ALA A 204 5.21 48.79 12.20
C ALA A 204 6.01 47.71 12.94
N MET A 205 5.49 47.21 14.07
CA MET A 205 6.11 46.12 14.81
C MET A 205 6.18 44.82 13.97
N CYS A 206 5.11 44.48 13.25
CA CYS A 206 5.14 43.38 12.28
C CYS A 206 6.24 43.57 11.22
N GLN A 207 6.35 44.78 10.66
CA GLN A 207 7.34 45.08 9.62
C GLN A 207 8.76 44.90 10.15
N GLU A 208 9.09 45.53 11.29
CA GLU A 208 10.42 45.43 11.91
C GLU A 208 10.75 43.98 12.31
N ALA A 209 9.80 43.28 12.92
CA ALA A 209 9.97 41.87 13.29
C ALA A 209 10.20 40.97 12.06
N PHE A 210 9.54 41.27 10.94
CA PHE A 210 9.74 40.55 9.67
C PHE A 210 11.10 40.89 9.05
N GLU A 211 11.46 42.16 8.94
CA GLU A 211 12.74 42.59 8.36
C GLU A 211 13.93 42.01 9.15
N ARG A 212 13.85 42.03 10.49
CA ARG A 212 14.80 41.37 11.39
C ARG A 212 14.88 39.86 11.18
N GLY A 213 13.73 39.19 11.10
CA GLY A 213 13.66 37.74 10.93
C GLY A 213 14.14 37.23 9.57
N TYR A 214 14.18 38.09 8.54
CA TYR A 214 14.64 37.75 7.19
C TYR A 214 15.95 38.46 6.77
N GLY A 215 16.61 39.16 7.69
CA GLY A 215 17.87 39.86 7.42
C GLY A 215 17.76 40.98 6.37
N LYS A 216 16.61 41.65 6.31
CA LYS A 216 16.42 42.83 5.44
C LYS A 216 16.85 44.07 6.21
N GLY A 217 17.99 44.66 5.84
CA GLY A 217 18.49 45.90 6.47
C GLY A 217 19.26 45.71 7.79
N ALA A 218 19.28 44.49 8.35
CA ALA A 218 20.07 44.10 9.52
C ALA A 218 20.53 42.63 9.40
N ASP A 219 21.34 42.16 10.36
CA ASP A 219 21.74 40.75 10.43
C ASP A 219 20.53 39.84 10.67
N LEU A 220 20.53 38.68 10.00
CA LEU A 220 19.48 37.66 10.14
C LEU A 220 19.41 37.17 11.58
N VAL A 221 18.23 37.27 12.21
CA VAL A 221 17.98 36.67 13.52
C VAL A 221 17.14 35.42 13.37
N GLU A 222 17.79 34.27 13.50
CA GLU A 222 17.13 32.96 13.53
C GLU A 222 16.48 32.68 14.89
N GLY A 223 15.45 31.82 14.91
CA GLY A 223 14.78 31.40 16.14
C GLY A 223 13.76 32.41 16.70
N GLN A 224 13.39 33.44 15.94
CA GLN A 224 12.33 34.38 16.35
C GLN A 224 10.94 33.77 16.11
N TYR A 225 10.36 33.19 17.15
CA TYR A 225 9.03 32.55 17.08
C TYR A 225 7.89 33.42 17.62
N GLY A 226 8.18 34.53 18.29
CA GLY A 226 7.16 35.47 18.78
C GLY A 226 7.75 36.81 19.16
N GLY A 227 6.90 37.79 19.46
CA GLY A 227 7.29 39.15 19.87
C GLY A 227 6.13 39.93 20.47
N TYR A 228 6.40 41.12 21.02
CA TYR A 228 5.40 41.89 21.77
C TYR A 228 5.35 43.37 21.39
N LEU A 229 4.14 43.92 21.31
CA LEU A 229 3.91 45.36 21.40
C LEU A 229 3.25 45.61 22.76
N VAL A 230 3.92 46.34 23.64
CA VAL A 230 3.51 46.51 25.03
C VAL A 230 3.16 47.97 25.30
N TYR A 231 2.07 48.16 26.02
CA TYR A 231 1.58 49.45 26.50
C TYR A 231 1.52 49.37 28.02
N GLY A 232 2.38 50.10 28.72
CA GLY A 232 2.35 50.18 30.18
C GLY A 232 2.29 51.63 30.63
N ASP A 233 1.16 52.07 31.15
CA ASP A 233 0.98 53.42 31.69
C ASP A 233 0.67 53.36 33.19
N SER A 234 1.65 53.78 33.99
CA SER A 234 1.59 53.83 35.44
C SER A 234 0.60 54.87 35.96
N ASN A 235 0.33 55.94 35.20
CA ASN A 235 -0.60 56.99 35.61
C ASN A 235 -2.05 56.56 35.43
N GLN A 236 -2.34 55.81 34.36
CA GLN A 236 -3.67 55.30 34.06
C GLN A 236 -3.98 53.95 34.70
N ASN A 237 -2.98 53.34 35.34
CA ASN A 237 -3.03 51.96 35.81
C ASN A 237 -3.42 50.97 34.71
N LEU A 238 -2.88 51.16 33.50
CA LEU A 238 -3.22 50.36 32.33
C LEU A 238 -1.99 49.59 31.83
N VAL A 239 -2.12 48.27 31.72
CA VAL A 239 -1.16 47.41 31.00
C VAL A 239 -1.91 46.67 29.91
N GLY A 240 -1.44 46.78 28.68
CA GLY A 240 -1.93 46.03 27.53
C GLY A 240 -0.76 45.54 26.69
N TYR A 241 -0.96 44.44 25.98
CA TYR A 241 0.05 43.94 25.04
C TYR A 241 -0.60 43.23 23.86
N ASN A 242 0.06 43.26 22.71
CA ASN A 242 -0.23 42.42 21.55
C ASN A 242 0.89 41.39 21.40
N VAL A 243 0.53 40.15 21.12
CA VAL A 243 1.47 39.06 20.85
C VAL A 243 1.54 38.85 19.34
N PHE A 244 2.75 38.92 18.81
CA PHE A 244 3.05 38.54 17.43
C PHE A 244 3.59 37.12 17.44
N THR A 245 3.06 36.26 16.58
CA THR A 245 3.33 34.82 16.63
C THR A 245 3.78 34.36 15.27
N ASN A 246 4.92 33.68 15.20
CA ASN A 246 5.36 33.01 13.99
C ASN A 246 4.65 31.66 13.86
N THR A 247 3.83 31.50 12.82
CA THR A 247 3.02 30.29 12.60
C THR A 247 3.84 29.10 12.09
N THR A 248 5.14 29.27 11.84
CA THR A 248 6.04 28.13 11.58
C THR A 248 6.21 27.24 12.82
N ALA A 249 5.99 27.78 14.02
CA ALA A 249 5.93 27.02 15.26
C ALA A 249 4.49 26.82 15.72
N SER A 250 4.03 25.56 15.72
CA SER A 250 2.62 25.18 15.98
C SER A 250 2.06 25.67 17.31
N HIS A 251 2.90 25.82 18.35
CA HIS A 251 2.50 26.22 19.69
C HIS A 251 2.95 27.63 20.09
N SER A 252 3.49 28.41 19.15
CA SER A 252 4.03 29.76 19.42
C SER A 252 3.01 30.65 20.14
N SER A 253 1.77 30.72 19.66
CA SER A 253 0.75 31.60 20.24
C SER A 253 0.48 31.37 21.73
N ALA A 254 0.35 30.10 22.12
CA ALA A 254 0.13 29.72 23.51
C ALA A 254 1.38 29.96 24.38
N ILE A 255 2.57 29.64 23.85
CA ILE A 255 3.85 29.79 24.56
C ILE A 255 4.13 31.27 24.86
N PHE A 256 4.17 32.13 23.84
CA PHE A 256 4.51 33.54 24.04
C PHE A 256 3.43 34.29 24.84
N LYS A 257 2.16 33.92 24.71
CA LYS A 257 1.14 34.46 25.62
C LYS A 257 1.42 34.08 27.08
N ALA A 258 1.77 32.83 27.35
CA ALA A 258 2.07 32.36 28.71
C ALA A 258 3.30 33.07 29.30
N LEU A 259 4.37 33.26 28.51
CA LEU A 259 5.57 33.98 28.94
C LEU A 259 5.26 35.43 29.35
N MET A 260 4.42 36.12 28.57
CA MET A 260 4.02 37.49 28.86
C MET A 260 3.11 37.57 30.09
N ASP A 261 2.11 36.71 30.20
CA ASP A 261 1.22 36.66 31.37
C ASP A 261 2.01 36.38 32.65
N GLN A 262 2.99 35.47 32.59
CA GLN A 262 3.91 35.22 33.71
C GLN A 262 4.69 36.47 34.12
N ALA A 263 5.27 37.19 33.15
CA ALA A 263 6.04 38.40 33.42
C ALA A 263 5.17 39.48 34.11
N VAL A 264 3.95 39.67 33.61
CA VAL A 264 2.96 40.59 34.18
C VAL A 264 2.57 40.18 35.61
N TYR A 265 2.29 38.90 35.85
CA TYR A 265 1.98 38.40 37.20
C TYR A 265 3.14 38.63 38.15
N ARG A 266 4.38 38.37 37.71
CA ARG A 266 5.56 38.54 38.55
C ARG A 266 5.78 40.01 38.91
N PHE A 267 5.62 40.90 37.94
CA PHE A 267 5.76 42.34 38.11
C PHE A 267 4.77 42.88 39.16
N PHE A 268 3.47 42.58 39.01
CA PHE A 268 2.47 43.07 39.96
C PHE A 268 2.57 42.40 41.34
N ALA A 269 2.92 41.11 41.41
CA ALA A 269 3.12 40.43 42.68
C ALA A 269 4.34 40.97 43.44
N ALA A 270 5.44 41.30 42.74
CA ALA A 270 6.65 41.86 43.37
C ALA A 270 6.40 43.24 44.00
N ASN A 271 5.53 44.05 43.40
CA ASN A 271 5.16 45.36 43.95
C ASN A 271 4.38 45.27 45.29
N SER A 272 3.89 44.07 45.64
CA SER A 272 3.14 43.82 46.88
C SER A 272 3.99 43.25 48.04
N SER A 273 5.20 42.77 47.77
CA SER A 273 6.08 42.10 48.75
C SER A 273 7.44 42.79 48.86
N THR A 274 7.80 43.28 50.05
CA THR A 274 9.03 44.04 50.35
C THR A 274 10.34 43.25 50.26
N GLY A 275 10.43 42.19 49.44
CA GLY A 275 11.65 41.40 49.30
C GLY A 275 11.59 40.42 48.13
N SER A 276 12.40 40.70 47.11
CA SER A 276 12.75 39.84 45.97
C SER A 276 11.62 39.54 44.96
N ALA A 277 12.00 39.48 43.68
CA ALA A 277 11.14 39.13 42.56
C ALA A 277 10.25 37.93 42.90
N SER A 278 8.94 38.09 42.70
CA SER A 278 7.97 37.07 43.04
C SER A 278 8.24 35.78 42.26
N THR A 279 8.27 34.64 42.94
CA THR A 279 8.60 33.32 42.36
C THR A 279 7.40 32.66 41.68
N VAL A 280 6.44 33.46 41.19
CA VAL A 280 5.23 32.95 40.53
C VAL A 280 5.64 32.31 39.20
N ASP A 281 5.27 31.06 38.98
CA ASP A 281 5.60 30.30 37.78
C ASP A 281 4.30 29.84 37.11
N LEU A 282 4.08 30.27 35.87
CA LEU A 282 2.90 29.92 35.09
C LEU A 282 3.26 28.78 34.15
N LYS A 283 2.66 27.61 34.38
CA LYS A 283 2.85 26.43 33.53
C LYS A 283 1.62 26.22 32.65
N VAL A 284 1.86 26.16 31.34
CA VAL A 284 0.84 25.83 30.35
C VAL A 284 1.21 24.49 29.73
N ASN A 285 0.28 23.54 29.78
CA ASN A 285 0.47 22.22 29.19
C ASN A 285 -0.63 21.99 28.15
N ASN A 286 -0.24 21.45 27.00
CA ASN A 286 -1.19 20.87 26.05
C ASN A 286 -1.40 19.40 26.44
N TYR A 287 -2.64 19.02 26.69
CA TYR A 287 -3.01 17.62 26.90
C TYR A 287 -4.29 17.33 26.11
N PRO A 288 -4.16 16.87 24.86
CA PRO A 288 -5.31 16.53 24.03
C PRO A 288 -6.17 15.46 24.71
N LEU A 289 -7.47 15.49 24.39
CA LEU A 289 -8.37 14.44 24.83
C LEU A 289 -8.04 13.12 24.12
N PRO A 290 -8.22 11.97 24.79
CA PRO A 290 -7.99 10.67 24.17
C PRO A 290 -8.93 10.47 22.99
N PHE A 291 -8.50 9.64 22.03
CA PHE A 291 -9.32 9.36 20.85
C PHE A 291 -10.62 8.67 21.25
N THR A 292 -11.73 9.14 20.69
CA THR A 292 -13.03 8.46 20.83
C THR A 292 -13.01 7.15 20.05
N GLU A 293 -13.86 6.19 20.43
CA GLU A 293 -13.97 4.91 19.73
C GLU A 293 -14.34 5.09 18.25
N ALA A 294 -15.20 6.06 17.93
CA ALA A 294 -15.51 6.42 16.55
C ALA A 294 -14.29 6.95 15.78
N ALA A 295 -13.46 7.80 16.39
CA ALA A 295 -12.24 8.28 15.75
C ALA A 295 -11.24 7.14 15.52
N LYS A 296 -11.06 6.26 16.50
CA LYS A 296 -10.21 5.05 16.35
C LYS A 296 -10.71 4.15 15.23
N ALA A 297 -12.02 3.95 15.12
CA ALA A 297 -12.63 3.17 14.05
C ALA A 297 -12.31 3.78 12.67
N VAL A 298 -12.53 5.08 12.45
CA VAL A 298 -12.21 5.75 11.17
C VAL A 298 -10.73 5.62 10.78
N PHE A 299 -9.81 5.81 11.72
CA PHE A 299 -8.37 5.62 11.47
C PHE A 299 -8.01 4.16 11.19
N SER A 300 -8.67 3.22 11.88
CA SER A 300 -8.51 1.78 11.65
C SER A 300 -9.03 1.36 10.26
N SER A 301 -10.18 1.88 9.83
CA SER A 301 -10.71 1.65 8.47
C SER A 301 -9.81 2.30 7.42
N SER A 302 -9.23 3.46 7.69
CA SER A 302 -8.23 4.10 6.80
C SER A 302 -6.97 3.24 6.65
N THR A 303 -6.51 2.61 7.73
CA THR A 303 -5.41 1.64 7.68
C THR A 303 -5.80 0.39 6.89
N SER A 304 -7.05 -0.07 7.04
CA SER A 304 -7.60 -1.20 6.30
C SER A 304 -7.70 -0.95 4.80
N PHE A 305 -7.96 0.29 4.38
CA PHE A 305 -7.96 0.69 2.97
C PHE A 305 -6.58 0.48 2.34
N VAL A 306 -5.52 0.97 2.99
CA VAL A 306 -4.15 0.81 2.46
C VAL A 306 -3.70 -0.65 2.54
N ALA A 307 -4.16 -1.40 3.53
CA ALA A 307 -3.92 -2.84 3.62
C ALA A 307 -4.49 -3.62 2.43
N ALA A 308 -5.72 -3.30 2.00
CA ALA A 308 -6.33 -3.90 0.80
C ALA A 308 -5.47 -3.68 -0.45
N LEU A 309 -4.87 -2.48 -0.61
CA LEU A 309 -3.96 -2.18 -1.73
C LEU A 309 -2.72 -3.10 -1.71
N PHE A 310 -2.05 -3.24 -0.56
CA PHE A 310 -0.87 -4.10 -0.45
C PHE A 310 -1.19 -5.57 -0.70
N ILE A 311 -2.35 -6.04 -0.22
CA ILE A 311 -2.84 -7.38 -0.50
C ILE A 311 -3.01 -7.57 -2.02
N CYS A 312 -3.71 -6.67 -2.70
CA CYS A 312 -3.92 -6.78 -4.15
C CYS A 312 -2.62 -6.77 -4.94
N ILE A 313 -1.68 -5.88 -4.59
CA ILE A 313 -0.36 -5.81 -5.21
C ILE A 313 0.40 -7.13 -5.02
N ALA A 314 0.35 -7.73 -3.83
CA ALA A 314 1.02 -9.01 -3.59
C ALA A 314 0.46 -10.14 -4.47
N PHE A 315 -0.86 -10.17 -4.68
CA PHE A 315 -1.51 -11.19 -5.50
C PHE A 315 -1.36 -10.98 -7.02
N THR A 316 -0.84 -9.84 -7.51
CA THR A 316 -0.50 -9.67 -8.95
C THR A 316 0.60 -10.63 -9.41
N PHE A 317 1.47 -11.08 -8.49
CA PHE A 317 2.60 -11.95 -8.82
C PHE A 317 2.21 -13.41 -8.99
N LEU A 318 1.05 -13.82 -8.47
CA LEU A 318 0.61 -15.22 -8.50
C LEU A 318 0.30 -15.71 -9.93
N PRO A 319 -0.50 -15.00 -10.76
CA PRO A 319 -0.68 -15.34 -12.17
C PRO A 319 0.64 -15.47 -12.95
N ALA A 320 1.62 -14.60 -12.64
CA ALA A 320 2.91 -14.59 -13.33
C ALA A 320 3.69 -15.90 -13.14
N SER A 321 3.54 -16.54 -11.98
CA SER A 321 4.19 -17.83 -11.71
C SER A 321 3.59 -18.98 -12.52
N ILE A 322 2.26 -18.99 -12.62
CA ILE A 322 1.49 -20.01 -13.34
C ILE A 322 1.74 -19.91 -14.84
N VAL A 323 1.69 -18.68 -15.39
CA VAL A 323 1.86 -18.47 -16.83
C VAL A 323 3.26 -18.91 -17.30
N VAL A 324 4.31 -18.64 -16.52
CA VAL A 324 5.68 -18.99 -16.87
C VAL A 324 5.83 -20.50 -17.04
N PHE A 325 5.25 -21.30 -16.14
CA PHE A 325 5.33 -22.75 -16.26
C PHE A 325 4.58 -23.26 -17.50
N LEU A 326 3.36 -22.76 -17.74
CA LEU A 326 2.55 -23.22 -18.88
C LEU A 326 3.15 -22.84 -20.23
N VAL A 327 3.69 -21.62 -20.33
CA VAL A 327 4.38 -21.22 -21.54
C VAL A 327 5.62 -22.10 -21.69
N LYS A 328 6.36 -22.45 -20.60
CA LYS A 328 7.55 -23.33 -20.63
C LYS A 328 7.28 -24.65 -21.31
N GLU A 329 6.12 -25.23 -21.03
CA GLU A 329 5.75 -26.51 -21.61
C GLU A 329 5.42 -26.46 -23.11
N LYS A 330 5.08 -25.29 -23.67
CA LYS A 330 4.71 -25.13 -25.08
C LYS A 330 5.75 -24.39 -25.94
N GLN A 331 6.85 -23.91 -25.37
CA GLN A 331 7.91 -23.26 -26.15
C GLN A 331 8.48 -24.24 -27.18
N ALA A 332 8.83 -23.75 -28.37
CA ALA A 332 9.34 -24.59 -29.46
C ALA A 332 10.60 -25.40 -29.09
N GLU A 333 11.46 -24.86 -28.22
CA GLU A 333 12.72 -25.51 -27.81
C GLU A 333 12.53 -26.80 -26.98
N HIS A 334 11.43 -26.89 -26.22
CA HIS A 334 11.14 -28.04 -25.34
C HIS A 334 9.88 -28.81 -25.73
N ASN A 335 8.87 -28.09 -26.23
CA ASN A 335 7.55 -28.54 -26.70
C ASN A 335 6.94 -29.75 -25.96
N SER A 336 7.16 -29.83 -24.65
CA SER A 336 6.83 -31.00 -23.84
C SER A 336 5.33 -31.28 -23.80
N LYS A 337 4.47 -30.26 -23.95
CA LYS A 337 3.02 -30.43 -24.10
C LYS A 337 2.68 -31.23 -25.35
N HIS A 338 3.30 -30.90 -26.49
CA HIS A 338 3.06 -31.63 -27.73
C HIS A 338 3.51 -33.08 -27.60
N GLN A 339 4.72 -33.31 -27.08
CA GLN A 339 5.23 -34.67 -26.84
C GLN A 339 4.28 -35.50 -25.97
N GLN A 340 3.76 -34.93 -24.88
CA GLN A 340 2.79 -35.61 -24.01
C GLN A 340 1.48 -35.98 -24.73
N LEU A 341 0.96 -35.08 -25.56
CA LEU A 341 -0.27 -35.32 -26.31
C LEU A 341 -0.05 -36.38 -27.40
N VAL A 342 1.10 -36.38 -28.08
CA VAL A 342 1.48 -37.40 -29.07
C VAL A 342 1.66 -38.77 -28.41
N SER A 343 2.15 -38.82 -27.16
CA SER A 343 2.22 -40.06 -26.36
C SER A 343 0.86 -40.55 -25.83
N GLY A 344 -0.26 -39.96 -26.23
CA GLY A 344 -1.61 -40.43 -25.87
C GLY A 344 -2.18 -39.89 -24.56
N VAL A 345 -1.55 -38.87 -23.95
CA VAL A 345 -2.12 -38.23 -22.74
C VAL A 345 -3.40 -37.49 -23.10
N SER A 346 -4.47 -37.74 -22.33
CA SER A 346 -5.75 -37.06 -22.52
C SER A 346 -5.68 -35.57 -22.16
N LEU A 347 -6.13 -34.70 -23.06
CA LEU A 347 -6.12 -33.24 -22.88
C LEU A 347 -6.85 -32.76 -21.60
N PRO A 348 -8.02 -33.33 -21.19
CA PRO A 348 -8.65 -32.94 -19.94
C PRO A 348 -7.81 -33.28 -18.69
N ALA A 349 -7.07 -34.40 -18.71
CA ALA A 349 -6.18 -34.75 -17.60
C ALA A 349 -4.99 -33.78 -17.50
N PHE A 350 -4.48 -33.31 -18.65
CA PHE A 350 -3.43 -32.27 -18.69
C PHE A 350 -3.88 -31.00 -17.96
N TRP A 351 -4.99 -30.39 -18.40
CA TRP A 351 -5.48 -29.15 -17.78
C TRP A 351 -5.92 -29.32 -16.34
N LEU A 352 -6.61 -30.42 -16.01
CA LEU A 352 -7.03 -30.68 -14.63
C LEU A 352 -5.84 -30.90 -13.69
N SER A 353 -4.79 -31.60 -14.14
CA SER A 353 -3.58 -31.79 -13.33
C SER A 353 -2.89 -30.47 -13.01
N ASN A 354 -2.80 -29.57 -14.00
CA ASN A 354 -2.24 -28.25 -13.84
C ASN A 354 -3.10 -27.42 -12.87
N TYR A 355 -4.43 -27.46 -13.04
CA TYR A 355 -5.35 -26.72 -12.20
C TYR A 355 -5.28 -27.14 -10.73
N ILE A 356 -5.31 -28.45 -10.46
CA ILE A 356 -5.19 -28.97 -9.09
C ILE A 356 -3.85 -28.54 -8.48
N TRP A 357 -2.76 -28.64 -9.24
CA TRP A 357 -1.44 -28.25 -8.74
C TRP A 357 -1.37 -26.75 -8.44
N ASP A 358 -1.78 -25.90 -9.38
CA ASP A 358 -1.69 -24.45 -9.26
C ASP A 358 -2.62 -23.94 -8.15
N PHE A 359 -3.81 -24.53 -7.97
CA PHE A 359 -4.73 -24.21 -6.86
C PHE A 359 -4.15 -24.63 -5.50
N VAL A 360 -3.53 -25.81 -5.38
CA VAL A 360 -2.84 -26.23 -4.14
C VAL A 360 -1.68 -25.28 -3.81
N MET A 361 -0.92 -24.86 -4.81
CA MET A 361 0.15 -23.87 -4.62
C MET A 361 -0.38 -22.49 -4.24
N TYR A 362 -1.59 -22.11 -4.70
CA TYR A 362 -2.30 -20.90 -4.31
C TYR A 362 -2.79 -20.93 -2.86
N LEU A 363 -3.21 -22.08 -2.34
CA LEU A 363 -3.73 -22.20 -0.98
C LEU A 363 -2.71 -21.78 0.10
N PHE A 364 -1.41 -21.96 -0.16
CA PHE A 364 -0.36 -21.51 0.76
C PHE A 364 -0.32 -19.99 0.96
N PRO A 365 -0.07 -19.16 -0.08
CA PRO A 365 -0.11 -17.70 0.07
C PRO A 365 -1.50 -17.19 0.47
N CYS A 366 -2.59 -17.86 0.09
CA CYS A 366 -3.93 -17.56 0.57
C CYS A 366 -4.06 -17.72 2.10
N ALA A 367 -3.63 -18.86 2.64
CA ALA A 367 -3.68 -19.11 4.09
C ALA A 367 -2.78 -18.12 4.84
N CYS A 368 -1.56 -17.87 4.34
CA CYS A 368 -0.67 -16.88 4.93
C CYS A 368 -1.26 -15.45 4.90
N ALA A 369 -1.91 -15.06 3.80
CA ALA A 369 -2.57 -13.76 3.72
C ALA A 369 -3.70 -13.62 4.74
N LEU A 370 -4.57 -14.63 4.88
CA LEU A 370 -5.64 -14.63 5.88
C LEU A 370 -5.11 -14.61 7.32
N ILE A 371 -4.03 -15.35 7.59
CA ILE A 371 -3.34 -15.32 8.89
C ILE A 371 -2.76 -13.94 9.14
N LEU A 372 -2.11 -13.30 8.15
CA LEU A 372 -1.57 -11.95 8.31
C LEU A 372 -2.67 -10.91 8.53
N ILE A 373 -3.80 -10.99 7.81
CA ILE A 373 -4.96 -10.11 8.02
C ILE A 373 -5.45 -10.21 9.47
N ASN A 374 -5.51 -11.43 10.02
CA ASN A 374 -5.91 -11.64 11.41
C ASN A 374 -4.84 -11.18 12.42
N LEU A 375 -3.55 -11.51 12.19
CA LEU A 375 -2.43 -11.12 13.06
C LEU A 375 -2.21 -9.60 13.14
N PHE A 376 -2.48 -8.89 12.05
CA PHE A 376 -2.38 -7.43 12.00
C PHE A 376 -3.66 -6.73 12.43
N GLU A 377 -4.70 -7.47 12.84
CA GLU A 377 -5.95 -6.95 13.39
C GLU A 377 -6.63 -5.92 12.47
N ILE A 378 -6.75 -6.27 11.18
CA ILE A 378 -7.41 -5.39 10.21
C ILE A 378 -8.93 -5.43 10.44
N SER A 379 -9.42 -4.59 11.35
CA SER A 379 -10.79 -4.52 11.87
C SER A 379 -11.88 -4.64 10.78
N ALA A 380 -11.78 -3.86 9.70
CA ALA A 380 -12.76 -3.85 8.61
C ALA A 380 -12.83 -5.17 7.81
N LEU A 381 -11.79 -6.01 7.88
CA LEU A 381 -11.72 -7.30 7.17
C LEU A 381 -11.91 -8.50 8.11
N THR A 382 -11.56 -8.37 9.39
CA THR A 382 -11.72 -9.42 10.40
C THR A 382 -13.07 -9.36 11.11
N GLY A 383 -13.70 -8.18 11.17
CA GLY A 383 -14.89 -7.94 12.00
C GLY A 383 -14.62 -8.05 13.50
N GLN A 384 -13.35 -7.97 13.90
CA GLN A 384 -12.91 -8.00 15.29
C GLN A 384 -12.75 -6.54 15.77
N ASP A 385 -13.29 -6.23 16.95
CA ASP A 385 -13.32 -4.86 17.51
C ASP A 385 -13.98 -3.82 16.58
N CYS A 386 -15.02 -4.25 15.86
CA CYS A 386 -15.76 -3.45 14.90
C CYS A 386 -17.27 -3.52 15.20
N ASP A 387 -17.82 -2.49 15.82
CA ASP A 387 -19.25 -2.41 16.16
C ASP A 387 -20.14 -2.21 14.91
N SER A 388 -19.59 -1.66 13.83
CA SER A 388 -20.21 -1.50 12.51
C SER A 388 -20.22 -2.79 11.68
N CYS A 389 -19.41 -3.79 12.04
CA CYS A 389 -19.23 -4.98 11.22
C CYS A 389 -20.28 -6.06 11.51
N SER A 390 -20.69 -6.79 10.47
CA SER A 390 -21.48 -8.00 10.62
C SER A 390 -20.63 -9.16 11.14
N SER A 391 -21.23 -10.09 11.90
CA SER A 391 -20.55 -11.32 12.35
C SER A 391 -20.07 -12.23 11.19
N ALA A 392 -20.50 -11.94 9.96
CA ALA A 392 -20.16 -12.68 8.76
C ALA A 392 -19.01 -12.05 7.93
N THR A 393 -18.37 -10.96 8.39
CA THR A 393 -17.32 -10.25 7.63
C THR A 393 -16.12 -11.14 7.30
N PHE A 394 -15.51 -11.79 8.30
CA PHE A 394 -14.35 -12.65 8.03
C PHE A 394 -14.67 -13.89 7.18
N PRO A 395 -15.78 -14.62 7.39
CA PRO A 395 -16.22 -15.66 6.46
C PRO A 395 -16.38 -15.18 5.00
N ALA A 396 -16.89 -13.96 4.80
CA ALA A 396 -17.03 -13.36 3.48
C ALA A 396 -15.66 -13.09 2.83
N VAL A 397 -14.67 -12.59 3.59
CA VAL A 397 -13.28 -12.44 3.12
C VAL A 397 -12.67 -13.81 2.76
N ILE A 398 -12.82 -14.83 3.61
CA ILE A 398 -12.33 -16.19 3.31
C ILE A 398 -12.91 -16.70 1.98
N LEU A 399 -14.21 -16.56 1.79
CA LEU A 399 -14.88 -16.98 0.56
C LEU A 399 -14.36 -16.22 -0.66
N LEU A 400 -14.15 -14.90 -0.54
CA LEU A 400 -13.59 -14.05 -1.60
C LEU A 400 -12.21 -14.58 -2.04
N PHE A 401 -11.33 -14.87 -1.08
CA PHE A 401 -10.02 -15.45 -1.37
C PHE A 401 -10.10 -16.85 -2.00
N ILE A 402 -10.99 -17.73 -1.54
CA ILE A 402 -11.13 -19.07 -2.12
C ILE A 402 -11.62 -18.97 -3.58
N LEU A 403 -12.65 -18.18 -3.84
CA LEU A 403 -13.20 -17.98 -5.19
C LEU A 403 -12.20 -17.26 -6.11
N PHE A 404 -11.41 -16.33 -5.59
CA PHE A 404 -10.31 -15.71 -6.32
C PHE A 404 -9.31 -16.77 -6.82
N GLY A 405 -8.87 -17.69 -5.96
CA GLY A 405 -7.97 -18.79 -6.36
C GLY A 405 -8.55 -19.66 -7.47
N LEU A 406 -9.85 -20.02 -7.34
CA LEU A 406 -10.55 -20.84 -8.34
C LEU A 406 -10.69 -20.11 -9.70
N ALA A 407 -10.83 -18.79 -9.70
CA ALA A 407 -11.01 -17.99 -10.93
C ALA A 407 -9.68 -17.54 -11.56
N VAL A 408 -8.66 -17.23 -10.75
CA VAL A 408 -7.38 -16.67 -11.23
C VAL A 408 -6.53 -17.70 -11.98
N CYS A 409 -6.55 -18.97 -11.56
CA CYS A 409 -5.85 -20.04 -12.25
C CYS A 409 -6.32 -20.20 -13.72
N PRO A 410 -7.62 -20.42 -14.01
CA PRO A 410 -8.09 -20.60 -15.37
C PRO A 410 -8.06 -19.30 -16.19
N PHE A 411 -8.22 -18.14 -15.55
CA PHE A 411 -7.97 -16.84 -16.19
C PHE A 411 -6.52 -16.76 -16.72
N THR A 412 -5.55 -17.20 -15.92
CA THR A 412 -4.14 -17.24 -16.33
C THR A 412 -3.89 -18.23 -17.46
N TYR A 413 -4.66 -19.32 -17.54
CA TYR A 413 -4.55 -20.29 -18.62
C TYR A 413 -4.98 -19.68 -19.96
N CYS A 414 -6.06 -18.90 -19.93
CA CYS A 414 -6.49 -18.10 -21.08
C CYS A 414 -5.40 -17.12 -21.54
N LEU A 415 -4.79 -16.39 -20.58
CA LEU A 415 -3.68 -15.48 -20.87
C LEU A 415 -2.45 -16.20 -21.42
N SER A 416 -2.19 -17.43 -20.97
CA SER A 416 -1.02 -18.20 -21.41
C SER A 416 -0.99 -18.38 -22.91
N PHE A 417 -2.14 -18.48 -23.61
CA PHE A 417 -2.20 -18.67 -25.06
C PHE A 417 -1.68 -17.47 -25.86
N LEU A 418 -1.67 -16.27 -25.29
CA LEU A 418 -1.22 -15.05 -25.96
C LEU A 418 0.31 -14.96 -26.10
N PHE A 419 1.05 -15.75 -25.34
CA PHE A 419 2.52 -15.65 -25.26
C PHE A 419 3.22 -16.85 -25.91
N LYS A 420 4.41 -16.64 -26.48
CA LYS A 420 5.25 -17.73 -27.02
C LYS A 420 6.51 -17.99 -26.18
N GLU A 421 6.94 -17.01 -25.41
CA GLU A 421 8.19 -17.00 -24.65
C GLU A 421 7.92 -16.68 -23.17
N HIS A 422 8.63 -17.33 -22.24
CA HIS A 422 8.29 -17.30 -20.80
C HIS A 422 8.65 -16.00 -20.14
N ALA A 423 9.80 -15.43 -20.50
CA ALA A 423 10.27 -14.18 -19.93
C ALA A 423 9.29 -13.04 -20.24
N SER A 424 8.85 -12.94 -21.50
CA SER A 424 7.82 -11.96 -21.89
C SER A 424 6.47 -12.28 -21.27
N ALA A 425 6.05 -13.54 -21.23
CA ALA A 425 4.80 -13.95 -20.57
C ALA A 425 4.76 -13.51 -19.10
N GLN A 426 5.87 -13.67 -18.37
CA GLN A 426 5.99 -13.24 -16.98
C GLN A 426 5.76 -11.74 -16.84
N THR A 427 6.56 -10.92 -17.52
CA THR A 427 6.54 -9.47 -17.40
C THR A 427 5.20 -8.89 -17.80
N TYR A 428 4.65 -9.30 -18.94
CA TYR A 428 3.36 -8.79 -19.42
C TYR A 428 2.20 -9.24 -18.53
N THR A 429 2.23 -10.46 -17.98
CA THR A 429 1.18 -10.91 -17.08
C THR A 429 1.19 -10.14 -15.76
N ILE A 430 2.37 -9.79 -15.22
CA ILE A 430 2.47 -8.92 -14.04
C ILE A 430 1.88 -7.55 -14.34
N VAL A 431 2.33 -6.91 -15.42
CA VAL A 431 1.86 -5.57 -15.81
C VAL A 431 0.35 -5.57 -16.06
N LEU A 432 -0.17 -6.55 -16.80
CA LEU A 432 -1.59 -6.66 -17.09
C LEU A 432 -2.44 -6.85 -15.83
N ASN A 433 -2.04 -7.76 -14.93
CA ASN A 433 -2.76 -7.96 -13.67
C ASN A 433 -2.63 -6.74 -12.75
N PHE A 434 -1.49 -6.06 -12.72
CA PHE A 434 -1.35 -4.81 -11.96
C PHE A 434 -2.28 -3.72 -12.49
N MET A 435 -2.34 -3.53 -13.81
CA MET A 435 -3.23 -2.53 -14.43
C MET A 435 -4.71 -2.86 -14.18
N ILE A 436 -5.13 -4.08 -14.49
CA ILE A 436 -6.54 -4.46 -14.40
C ILE A 436 -6.98 -4.70 -12.95
N GLY A 437 -6.08 -5.15 -12.08
CA GLY A 437 -6.36 -5.44 -10.68
C GLY A 437 -6.24 -4.22 -9.77
N VAL A 438 -5.10 -3.54 -9.79
CA VAL A 438 -4.79 -2.46 -8.83
C VAL A 438 -5.21 -1.10 -9.38
N VAL A 439 -4.78 -0.74 -10.59
CA VAL A 439 -5.05 0.59 -11.16
C VAL A 439 -6.55 0.79 -11.42
N LEU A 440 -7.24 -0.19 -12.01
CA LEU A 440 -8.69 -0.10 -12.20
C LEU A 440 -9.46 -0.13 -10.88
N MET A 441 -9.00 -0.86 -9.86
CA MET A 441 -9.61 -0.81 -8.52
C MET A 441 -9.54 0.60 -7.93
N ILE A 442 -8.37 1.26 -7.98
CA ILE A 442 -8.24 2.66 -7.50
C ILE A 442 -9.09 3.59 -8.34
N THR A 443 -9.12 3.40 -9.66
CA THR A 443 -9.95 4.19 -10.58
C THR A 443 -11.43 4.03 -10.23
N SER A 444 -11.89 2.80 -9.99
CA SER A 444 -13.25 2.50 -9.56
C SER A 444 -13.61 3.22 -8.27
N PHE A 445 -12.74 3.14 -7.26
CA PHE A 445 -12.96 3.81 -5.98
C PHE A 445 -13.11 5.33 -6.12
N ILE A 446 -12.24 5.97 -6.89
CA ILE A 446 -12.32 7.41 -7.16
C ILE A 446 -13.63 7.75 -7.86
N LEU A 447 -14.05 6.94 -8.85
CA LEU A 447 -15.30 7.18 -9.58
C LEU A 447 -16.55 6.94 -8.72
N ASP A 448 -16.52 6.02 -7.75
CA ASP A 448 -17.60 5.79 -6.78
C ASP A 448 -17.73 6.96 -5.79
N THR A 449 -16.61 7.57 -5.40
CA THR A 449 -16.58 8.67 -4.41
C THR A 449 -17.13 9.98 -4.99
N VAL A 450 -17.10 10.13 -6.32
CA VAL A 450 -17.58 11.33 -7.01
C VAL A 450 -18.99 11.07 -7.56
N ASP A 451 -19.99 11.73 -6.98
CA ASP A 451 -21.42 11.55 -7.30
C ASP A 451 -21.72 11.60 -8.81
N SER A 452 -21.08 12.50 -9.55
CA SER A 452 -21.32 12.68 -10.99
C SER A 452 -20.80 11.54 -11.86
N THR A 453 -19.90 10.70 -11.34
CA THR A 453 -19.28 9.59 -12.08
C THR A 453 -19.69 8.21 -11.58
N SER A 454 -20.38 8.13 -10.45
CA SER A 454 -20.79 6.87 -9.82
C SER A 454 -21.69 6.01 -10.74
N ASP A 455 -22.64 6.63 -11.43
CA ASP A 455 -23.52 5.93 -12.38
C ASP A 455 -22.73 5.28 -13.53
N ALA A 456 -21.75 6.00 -14.09
CA ALA A 456 -20.90 5.46 -15.14
C ALA A 456 -20.02 4.31 -14.63
N ASN A 457 -19.54 4.42 -13.39
CA ASN A 457 -18.73 3.40 -12.76
C ASN A 457 -19.51 2.10 -12.52
N SER A 458 -20.78 2.20 -12.15
CA SER A 458 -21.65 1.02 -11.97
C SER A 458 -21.68 0.14 -13.23
N VAL A 459 -21.69 0.76 -14.42
CA VAL A 459 -21.64 0.08 -15.72
C VAL A 459 -20.24 -0.47 -16.00
N LEU A 460 -19.18 0.31 -15.74
CA LEU A 460 -17.79 -0.10 -15.96
C LEU A 460 -17.37 -1.27 -15.08
N LYS A 461 -17.84 -1.33 -13.84
CA LYS A 461 -17.61 -2.45 -12.91
C LYS A 461 -18.05 -3.79 -13.51
N PHE A 462 -19.14 -3.85 -14.26
CA PHE A 462 -19.54 -5.10 -14.94
C PHE A 462 -18.47 -5.62 -15.90
N LEU A 463 -17.76 -4.72 -16.61
CA LEU A 463 -16.65 -5.09 -17.48
C LEU A 463 -15.40 -5.46 -16.67
N TRP A 464 -15.07 -4.70 -15.65
CA TRP A 464 -13.86 -4.91 -14.85
C TRP A 464 -13.92 -6.20 -14.03
N ARG A 465 -15.13 -6.62 -13.62
CA ARG A 465 -15.39 -7.88 -12.89
C ARG A 465 -15.03 -9.15 -13.66
N PHE A 466 -14.71 -9.09 -14.95
CA PHE A 466 -14.12 -10.22 -15.68
C PHE A 466 -12.70 -10.56 -15.20
N SER A 467 -12.00 -9.61 -14.57
CA SER A 467 -10.71 -9.84 -13.95
C SER A 467 -10.87 -10.36 -12.53
N PRO A 468 -10.37 -11.57 -12.21
CA PRO A 468 -10.43 -12.10 -10.86
C PRO A 468 -9.71 -11.19 -9.84
N LEU A 469 -8.61 -10.56 -10.25
CA LEU A 469 -7.83 -9.69 -9.36
C LEU A 469 -8.55 -8.36 -9.08
N PHE A 470 -9.30 -7.84 -10.06
CA PHE A 470 -10.17 -6.68 -9.83
C PHE A 470 -11.25 -7.03 -8.79
N ASN A 471 -11.88 -8.20 -8.89
CA ASN A 471 -12.90 -8.63 -7.92
C ASN A 471 -12.34 -8.78 -6.50
N LEU A 472 -11.13 -9.33 -6.35
CA LEU A 472 -10.46 -9.40 -5.05
C LEU A 472 -10.27 -7.98 -4.48
N GLY A 473 -9.71 -7.07 -5.26
CA GLY A 473 -9.43 -5.71 -4.79
C GLY A 473 -10.65 -4.87 -4.54
N ASN A 474 -11.57 -4.81 -5.51
CA ASN A 474 -12.84 -4.10 -5.35
C ASN A 474 -13.65 -4.68 -4.19
N GLY A 475 -13.64 -5.99 -3.97
CA GLY A 475 -14.34 -6.62 -2.86
C GLY A 475 -13.77 -6.22 -1.49
N LEU A 476 -12.44 -6.28 -1.33
CA LEU A 476 -11.80 -5.81 -0.09
C LEU A 476 -12.05 -4.32 0.15
N LEU A 477 -11.98 -3.49 -0.90
CA LEU A 477 -12.19 -2.05 -0.80
C LEU A 477 -13.65 -1.69 -0.50
N SER A 478 -14.60 -2.41 -1.09
CA SER A 478 -16.04 -2.21 -0.85
C SER A 478 -16.43 -2.57 0.59
N MET A 479 -15.75 -3.56 1.20
CA MET A 479 -15.93 -3.83 2.63
C MET A 479 -15.42 -2.68 3.51
N VAL A 480 -14.22 -2.16 3.21
CA VAL A 480 -13.63 -1.07 3.98
C VAL A 480 -14.42 0.23 3.84
N THR A 481 -14.91 0.54 2.64
CA THR A 481 -15.71 1.74 2.39
C THR A 481 -17.07 1.66 3.06
N ASN A 482 -17.75 0.51 2.98
CA ASN A 482 -19.00 0.29 3.72
C ASN A 482 -18.82 0.46 5.23
N ASP A 483 -17.70 0.01 5.80
CA ASP A 483 -17.39 0.24 7.21
C ASP A 483 -17.27 1.75 7.53
N ILE A 484 -16.52 2.51 6.71
CA ILE A 484 -16.40 3.98 6.85
C ILE A 484 -17.77 4.66 6.77
N ASP A 485 -18.60 4.30 5.79
CA ASP A 485 -19.91 4.89 5.60
C ASP A 485 -20.84 4.61 6.79
N THR A 486 -20.83 3.38 7.33
CA THR A 486 -21.61 3.05 8.54
C THR A 486 -21.16 3.85 9.76
N ILE A 487 -19.84 4.07 9.94
CA ILE A 487 -19.31 4.87 11.04
C ILE A 487 -19.68 6.35 10.88
N GLN A 488 -19.57 6.89 9.66
CA GLN A 488 -19.77 8.32 9.39
C GLN A 488 -21.25 8.72 9.38
N TYR A 489 -22.13 7.87 8.85
CA TYR A 489 -23.56 8.18 8.69
C TYR A 489 -24.46 7.47 9.70
N SER A 490 -23.92 6.62 10.58
CA SER A 490 -24.69 5.82 11.55
C SER A 490 -25.81 4.99 10.89
N GLU A 491 -25.60 4.57 9.64
CA GLU A 491 -26.52 3.66 8.96
C GLU A 491 -26.39 2.25 9.56
N GLY A 492 -27.50 1.51 9.57
CA GLY A 492 -27.53 0.16 10.13
C GLY A 492 -26.53 -0.79 9.45
N THR A 493 -26.14 -1.85 10.16
CA THR A 493 -25.16 -2.82 9.65
C THR A 493 -25.68 -3.54 8.39
N THR A 494 -24.97 -3.39 7.27
CA THR A 494 -25.27 -4.08 6.02
C THR A 494 -24.64 -5.47 6.01
N SER A 495 -25.30 -6.42 5.34
CA SER A 495 -24.73 -7.76 5.21
C SER A 495 -23.53 -7.73 4.26
N PRO A 496 -22.38 -8.33 4.61
CA PRO A 496 -21.21 -8.36 3.74
C PRO A 496 -21.50 -9.10 2.42
N PHE A 497 -22.44 -10.04 2.42
CA PHE A 497 -22.85 -10.76 1.20
C PHE A 497 -23.84 -9.97 0.32
N SER A 498 -24.22 -8.75 0.71
CA SER A 498 -25.07 -7.90 -0.13
C SER A 498 -24.40 -7.62 -1.47
N GLY A 499 -25.20 -7.49 -2.53
CA GLY A 499 -24.72 -7.07 -3.84
C GLY A 499 -23.97 -5.74 -3.80
N ASP A 500 -24.37 -4.85 -2.89
CA ASP A 500 -23.76 -3.52 -2.74
C ASP A 500 -22.39 -3.55 -2.06
N VAL A 501 -22.02 -4.67 -1.41
CA VAL A 501 -20.73 -4.84 -0.70
C VAL A 501 -19.79 -5.76 -1.48
N ILE A 502 -19.93 -7.10 -1.38
CA ILE A 502 -19.11 -8.05 -2.17
C ILE A 502 -19.91 -9.10 -2.95
N GLY A 503 -21.24 -9.08 -2.88
CA GLY A 503 -22.09 -10.14 -3.42
C GLY A 503 -21.92 -10.34 -4.93
N PHE A 504 -21.78 -9.26 -5.69
CA PHE A 504 -21.54 -9.35 -7.13
C PHE A 504 -20.13 -9.86 -7.45
N GLU A 505 -19.11 -9.44 -6.71
CA GLU A 505 -17.72 -9.87 -6.86
C GLU A 505 -17.61 -11.38 -6.67
N LEU A 506 -18.25 -11.92 -5.63
CA LEU A 506 -18.33 -13.36 -5.38
C LEU A 506 -19.02 -14.10 -6.52
N LEU A 507 -20.15 -13.59 -7.01
CA LEU A 507 -20.89 -14.19 -8.11
C LEU A 507 -20.07 -14.22 -9.40
N TYR A 508 -19.38 -13.12 -9.73
CA TYR A 508 -18.51 -13.05 -10.90
C TYR A 508 -17.30 -13.98 -10.78
N LEU A 509 -16.68 -14.09 -9.61
CA LEU A 509 -15.59 -15.05 -9.38
C LEU A 509 -16.07 -16.50 -9.56
N ALA A 510 -17.24 -16.84 -9.03
CA ALA A 510 -17.83 -18.17 -9.22
C ALA A 510 -18.12 -18.45 -10.71
N LEU A 511 -18.73 -17.51 -11.43
CA LEU A 511 -19.03 -17.68 -12.86
C LEU A 511 -17.76 -17.75 -13.73
N THR A 512 -16.80 -16.87 -13.49
CA THR A 512 -15.54 -16.82 -14.25
C THR A 512 -14.68 -18.07 -14.03
N SER A 513 -14.71 -18.66 -12.82
CA SER A 513 -14.03 -19.93 -12.54
C SER A 513 -14.49 -21.06 -13.47
N VAL A 514 -15.80 -21.14 -13.76
CA VAL A 514 -16.37 -22.16 -14.66
C VAL A 514 -16.18 -21.79 -16.13
N LEU A 515 -16.40 -20.52 -16.48
CA LEU A 515 -16.30 -20.03 -17.86
C LEU A 515 -14.90 -20.20 -18.43
N TYR A 516 -13.87 -19.85 -17.67
CA TYR A 516 -12.48 -19.95 -18.12
C TYR A 516 -11.97 -21.38 -18.18
N MET A 517 -12.55 -22.32 -17.41
CA MET A 517 -12.14 -23.72 -17.42
C MET A 517 -12.64 -24.50 -18.65
N ARG A 518 -13.65 -23.97 -19.38
CA ARG A 518 -14.30 -24.65 -20.51
C ARG A 518 -13.61 -24.45 -21.87
N ARG A 519 -12.59 -23.59 -21.95
CA ARG A 519 -11.77 -23.34 -23.15
C ARG A 519 -10.32 -23.73 -22.88
#